data_AF-A0A4Q3UAE7-F1
#
_entry.id   AF-A0A4Q3UAE7-F1
#
_cell.length_a   1.000
_cell.length_b   1.000
_cell.length_c   1.000
_cell.angle_alpha   90.00
_cell.angle_beta   90.00
_cell.angle_gamma   90.00
#
_symmetry.space_group_name_H-M   'P 1'
#
loop_
_entity.id
_entity.type
_entity.pdbx_description
1 polymer ?
#
loop_
_entity_poly.entity_id
_entity_poly.type
_entity_poly.pdbx_seq_one_letter_code
_entity_poly.pdbx_strand_id
1 'polypeptide(L)'
;MFLLAWLPLVVAAFLLACRYRPGAAPIVLVAASLLFCAASDPVALAFLICSILGNFALHLVVLRTASGSTARVTLTCAGIIANLAPLVLLKLSQQGLSAFAALPDSGGMRSAIPLGLAFYTLQQITFLIDAPRTGAERLGLLRYASWVSFFGQLPAGPIAPYARMAPQFARLGAAPPASATIAKGVTLILAGIVKKTWLADPLASMVDAIFAGAAGG
;
A
#
# COMPACT_ATOMS: atom_id res chain seq x y z
N MET A 1 14.94 -11.85 -5.51
CA MET A 1 14.40 -12.66 -4.39
C MET A 1 12.88 -12.59 -4.28
N PHE A 2 12.26 -11.40 -4.25
CA PHE A 2 10.80 -11.24 -4.12
C PHE A 2 9.96 -12.04 -5.14
N LEU A 3 10.20 -11.85 -6.45
CA LEU A 3 9.43 -12.50 -7.52
C LEU A 3 9.55 -14.03 -7.53
N LEU A 4 10.72 -14.57 -7.19
CA LEU A 4 11.05 -16.00 -7.35
C LEU A 4 10.80 -16.82 -6.08
N ALA A 5 10.83 -16.21 -4.90
CA ALA A 5 10.66 -16.92 -3.63
C ALA A 5 9.41 -16.47 -2.88
N TRP A 6 9.29 -15.16 -2.60
CA TRP A 6 8.20 -14.64 -1.79
C TRP A 6 6.83 -14.76 -2.46
N LEU A 7 6.73 -14.33 -3.72
CA LEU A 7 5.48 -14.36 -4.47
C LEU A 7 4.90 -15.79 -4.62
N PRO A 8 5.65 -16.80 -5.12
CA PRO A 8 5.10 -18.15 -5.26
C PRO A 8 4.75 -18.78 -3.90
N LEU A 9 5.53 -18.50 -2.85
CA LEU A 9 5.22 -18.96 -1.49
C LEU A 9 3.87 -18.41 -1.01
N VAL A 10 3.65 -17.11 -1.13
CA VAL A 10 2.39 -16.47 -0.71
C VAL A 10 1.22 -16.93 -1.56
N VAL A 11 1.40 -17.06 -2.89
CA VAL A 11 0.37 -17.59 -3.78
C VAL A 11 0.02 -19.03 -3.38
N ALA A 12 1.00 -19.90 -3.16
CA ALA A 12 0.75 -21.28 -2.74
C ALA A 12 0.00 -21.34 -1.39
N ALA A 13 0.44 -20.56 -0.39
CA ALA A 13 -0.23 -20.47 0.90
C ALA A 13 -1.67 -19.93 0.78
N PHE A 14 -1.89 -18.93 -0.07
CA PHE A 14 -3.21 -18.37 -0.33
C PHE A 14 -4.13 -19.38 -1.04
N LEU A 15 -3.63 -20.10 -2.05
CA LEU A 15 -4.38 -21.15 -2.74
C LEU A 15 -4.75 -22.30 -1.79
N LEU A 16 -3.80 -22.70 -0.94
CA LEU A 16 -4.02 -23.71 0.09
C LEU A 16 -5.10 -23.26 1.08
N ALA A 17 -5.05 -22.01 1.53
CA ALA A 17 -6.08 -21.43 2.39
C ALA A 17 -7.44 -21.40 1.70
N CYS A 18 -7.53 -20.95 0.45
CA CYS A 18 -8.78 -20.99 -0.33
C CYS A 18 -9.33 -22.41 -0.51
N ARG A 19 -8.46 -23.43 -0.61
CA ARG A 19 -8.87 -24.83 -0.80
C ARG A 19 -9.38 -25.49 0.47
N TYR A 20 -8.70 -25.27 1.61
CA TYR A 20 -8.96 -26.01 2.84
C TYR A 20 -9.66 -25.20 3.93
N ARG A 21 -9.42 -23.89 4.02
CA ARG A 21 -10.05 -23.00 5.00
C ARG A 21 -10.28 -21.59 4.42
N PRO A 22 -11.39 -21.38 3.68
CA PRO A 22 -11.76 -20.10 3.07
C PRO A 22 -11.57 -18.87 3.98
N GLY A 23 -11.93 -18.97 5.26
CA GLY A 23 -11.78 -17.87 6.23
C GLY A 23 -10.33 -17.50 6.55
N ALA A 24 -9.36 -18.39 6.32
CA ALA A 24 -7.94 -18.13 6.56
C ALA A 24 -7.27 -17.37 5.42
N ALA A 25 -7.85 -17.33 4.22
CA ALA A 25 -7.27 -16.65 3.06
C ALA A 25 -6.93 -15.16 3.30
N PRO A 26 -7.83 -14.32 3.87
CA PRO A 26 -7.47 -12.94 4.20
C PRO A 26 -6.43 -12.85 5.33
N ILE A 27 -6.38 -13.81 6.25
CA ILE A 27 -5.35 -13.87 7.32
C ILE A 27 -3.97 -14.12 6.70
N VAL A 28 -3.85 -15.09 5.79
CA VAL A 28 -2.61 -15.38 5.08
C VAL A 28 -2.14 -14.16 4.31
N LEU A 29 -3.06 -13.44 3.66
CA LEU A 29 -2.72 -12.24 2.90
C LEU A 29 -2.20 -11.12 3.81
N VAL A 30 -2.88 -10.82 4.92
CA VAL A 30 -2.44 -9.83 5.91
C VAL A 30 -1.10 -10.24 6.52
N ALA A 31 -0.95 -11.49 6.97
CA ALA A 31 0.28 -11.98 7.58
C ALA A 31 1.45 -11.87 6.62
N ALA A 32 1.29 -12.31 5.37
CA ALA A 32 2.31 -12.14 4.34
C ALA A 32 2.65 -10.66 4.12
N SER A 33 1.64 -9.80 3.98
CA SER A 33 1.84 -8.36 3.83
C SER A 33 2.62 -7.72 4.98
N LEU A 34 2.27 -8.06 6.23
CA LEU A 34 2.95 -7.54 7.41
C LEU A 34 4.37 -8.09 7.52
N LEU A 35 4.61 -9.37 7.22
CA LEU A 35 5.95 -9.96 7.21
C LEU A 35 6.84 -9.31 6.13
N PHE A 36 6.28 -9.01 4.96
CA PHE A 36 6.99 -8.30 3.90
C PHE A 36 7.38 -6.88 4.33
N CYS A 37 6.48 -6.19 5.03
CA CYS A 37 6.76 -4.88 5.59
C CYS A 37 7.80 -4.96 6.71
N ALA A 38 7.67 -5.92 7.63
CA ALA A 38 8.60 -6.18 8.73
C ALA A 38 10.03 -6.46 8.24
N ALA A 39 10.16 -7.26 7.18
CA ALA A 39 11.44 -7.60 6.56
C ALA A 39 12.08 -6.41 5.83
N SER A 40 11.30 -5.41 5.44
CA SER A 40 11.79 -4.21 4.74
C SER A 40 12.20 -3.12 5.73
N ASP A 41 11.31 -2.77 6.66
CA ASP A 41 11.53 -1.80 7.72
C ASP A 41 10.56 -2.04 8.91
N PRO A 42 11.06 -2.45 10.09
CA PRO A 42 10.24 -2.64 11.28
C PRO A 42 9.52 -1.39 11.78
N VAL A 43 10.09 -0.19 11.57
CA VAL A 43 9.46 1.07 11.99
C VAL A 43 8.27 1.38 11.10
N ALA A 44 8.42 1.18 9.79
CA ALA A 44 7.32 1.26 8.82
C ALA A 44 6.15 0.33 9.18
N LEU A 45 6.45 -0.89 9.64
CA LEU A 45 5.43 -1.85 10.08
C LEU A 45 4.62 -1.32 11.25
N ALA A 46 5.28 -0.83 12.30
CA ALA A 46 4.60 -0.30 13.48
C ALA A 46 3.68 0.87 13.11
N PHE A 47 4.17 1.75 12.23
CA PHE A 47 3.39 2.86 11.70
C PHE A 47 2.18 2.39 10.89
N LEU A 48 2.37 1.42 9.98
CA LEU A 48 1.31 0.84 9.16
C LEU A 48 0.21 0.21 10.03
N ILE A 49 0.58 -0.58 11.04
CA ILE A 49 -0.39 -1.22 11.94
C ILE A 49 -1.17 -0.16 12.73
N CYS A 50 -0.46 0.81 13.33
CA CYS A 50 -1.08 1.90 14.08
C CYS A 50 -2.07 2.68 13.19
N SER A 51 -1.65 3.00 11.97
CA SER A 51 -2.45 3.74 10.99
C SER A 51 -3.68 2.94 10.53
N ILE A 52 -3.54 1.63 10.26
CA ILE A 52 -4.68 0.74 9.93
C ILE A 52 -5.69 0.72 11.07
N LEU A 53 -5.23 0.50 12.31
CA LEU A 53 -6.12 0.41 13.47
C LEU A 53 -6.82 1.75 13.75
N GLY A 54 -6.07 2.85 13.74
CA GLY A 54 -6.59 4.19 13.97
C GLY A 54 -7.60 4.62 12.89
N ASN A 55 -7.28 4.40 11.62
CA ASN A 55 -8.18 4.76 10.52
C ASN A 55 -9.45 3.88 10.51
N PHE A 56 -9.34 2.60 10.84
CA PHE A 56 -10.50 1.72 10.99
C PHE A 56 -11.38 2.14 12.17
N ALA A 57 -10.79 2.46 13.33
CA ALA A 57 -11.53 2.96 14.48
C ALA A 57 -12.27 4.26 14.16
N LEU A 58 -11.60 5.21 13.49
CA LEU A 58 -12.24 6.44 13.05
C LEU A 58 -13.40 6.18 12.09
N HIS A 59 -13.22 5.25 11.15
CA HIS A 59 -14.29 4.84 10.25
C HIS A 59 -15.51 4.32 11.02
N LEU A 60 -15.33 3.46 12.04
CA LEU A 60 -16.45 2.98 12.86
C LEU A 60 -17.20 4.13 13.56
N VAL A 61 -16.50 5.19 13.98
CA VAL A 61 -17.14 6.39 14.56
C VAL A 61 -17.92 7.15 13.48
N VAL A 62 -17.36 7.32 12.28
CA VAL A 62 -18.02 7.96 11.13
C VAL A 62 -19.30 7.22 10.71
N LEU A 63 -19.33 5.89 10.87
CA LEU A 63 -20.50 5.06 10.58
C LEU A 63 -21.64 5.25 11.57
N ARG A 64 -21.33 5.47 12.85
CA ARG A 64 -22.36 5.72 13.89
C ARG A 64 -23.03 7.07 13.76
N THR A 65 -22.42 7.99 13.03
CA THR A 65 -22.96 9.33 12.80
C THR A 65 -23.98 9.32 11.66
N ALA A 66 -25.09 10.06 11.85
CA ALA A 66 -26.15 10.16 10.86
C ALA A 66 -25.64 10.59 9.48
N SER A 67 -26.17 9.96 8.44
CA SER A 67 -25.83 10.29 7.06
C SER A 67 -26.19 11.75 6.77
N GLY A 68 -25.27 12.51 6.18
CA GLY A 68 -25.47 13.94 5.88
C GLY A 68 -25.24 14.91 7.04
N SER A 69 -24.95 14.43 8.26
CA SER A 69 -24.64 15.30 9.40
C SER A 69 -23.31 16.03 9.23
N THR A 70 -23.25 17.29 9.67
CA THR A 70 -22.01 18.07 9.80
C THR A 70 -20.94 17.33 10.59
N ALA A 71 -21.33 16.58 11.64
CA ALA A 71 -20.40 15.79 12.43
C ALA A 71 -19.71 14.70 11.59
N ARG A 72 -20.39 14.10 10.62
CA ARG A 72 -19.83 13.08 9.72
C ARG A 72 -18.77 13.70 8.81
N VAL A 73 -19.07 14.88 8.27
CA VAL A 73 -18.14 15.65 7.44
C VAL A 73 -16.90 16.03 8.24
N THR A 74 -17.08 16.59 9.44
CA THR A 74 -15.99 17.01 10.31
C THR A 74 -15.08 15.83 10.69
N LEU A 75 -15.64 14.68 11.08
CA LEU A 75 -14.86 13.48 11.41
C LEU A 75 -14.09 12.93 10.20
N THR A 76 -14.70 12.95 9.01
CA THR A 76 -14.05 12.53 7.77
C THR A 76 -12.89 13.47 7.44
N CYS A 77 -13.10 14.79 7.51
CA CYS A 77 -12.05 15.79 7.31
C CYS A 77 -10.92 15.64 8.33
N ALA A 78 -11.24 15.45 9.62
CA ALA A 78 -10.26 15.21 10.67
C ALA A 78 -9.42 13.96 10.37
N GLY A 79 -10.03 12.89 9.89
CA GLY A 79 -9.32 11.68 9.46
C GLY A 79 -8.42 11.89 8.25
N ILE A 80 -8.86 12.65 7.26
CA ILE A 80 -8.03 13.01 6.10
C ILE A 80 -6.80 13.79 6.55
N ILE A 81 -6.99 14.78 7.43
CA ILE A 81 -5.90 15.57 7.99
C ILE A 81 -4.95 14.67 8.80
N ALA A 82 -5.47 13.78 9.64
CA ALA A 82 -4.67 12.86 10.43
C ALA A 82 -3.84 11.89 9.55
N ASN A 83 -4.40 11.42 8.43
CA ASN A 83 -3.69 10.58 7.47
C ASN A 83 -2.62 11.37 6.68
N LEU A 84 -2.90 12.63 6.33
CA LEU A 84 -1.96 13.50 5.59
C LEU A 84 -0.84 14.07 6.47
N ALA A 85 -1.08 14.30 7.76
CA ALA A 85 -0.11 14.92 8.66
C ALA A 85 1.26 14.20 8.66
N PRO A 86 1.34 12.86 8.80
CA PRO A 86 2.59 12.12 8.68
C PRO A 86 3.31 12.34 7.34
N LEU A 87 2.56 12.39 6.24
CA LEU A 87 3.11 12.60 4.90
C LEU A 87 3.70 14.01 4.76
N VAL A 88 2.99 15.03 5.27
CA VAL A 88 3.45 16.43 5.27
C VAL A 88 4.65 16.60 6.19
N LEU A 89 4.64 16.05 7.40
CA LEU A 89 5.75 16.11 8.34
C LEU A 89 7.02 15.47 7.77
N LEU A 90 6.89 14.31 7.12
CA LEU A 90 8.02 13.68 6.43
C LEU A 90 8.55 14.57 5.31
N LYS A 91 7.67 15.13 4.46
CA LYS A 91 8.09 15.99 3.36
C LYS A 91 8.77 17.27 3.86
N LEU A 92 8.26 17.88 4.93
CA LEU A 92 8.87 19.03 5.58
C LEU A 92 10.22 18.68 6.22
N SER A 93 10.33 17.51 6.85
CA SER A 93 11.60 17.05 7.42
C SER A 93 12.68 16.85 6.35
N GLN A 94 12.32 16.34 5.17
CA GLN A 94 13.27 16.17 4.06
C GLN A 94 13.70 17.49 3.45
N GLN A 95 12.76 18.43 3.27
CA GLN A 95 13.07 19.77 2.74
C GLN A 95 13.91 20.58 3.74
N GLY A 96 13.59 20.51 5.03
CA GLY A 96 14.38 21.13 6.10
C GLY A 96 15.79 20.54 6.15
N LEU A 97 15.93 19.22 6.08
CA LEU A 97 17.23 18.55 6.05
C LEU A 97 18.04 18.95 4.81
N SER A 98 17.42 19.11 3.64
CA SER A 98 18.10 19.60 2.44
C SER A 98 18.53 21.07 2.51
N ALA A 99 17.81 21.91 3.25
CA ALA A 99 18.21 23.31 3.48
C ALA A 99 19.41 23.41 4.45
N PHE A 100 19.48 22.50 5.44
CA PHE A 100 20.61 22.41 6.38
C PHE A 100 21.81 21.62 5.83
N ALA A 101 21.62 20.73 4.85
CA ALA A 101 22.70 20.00 4.17
C ALA A 101 23.59 20.90 3.27
N ALA A 102 23.23 22.17 3.07
CA ALA A 102 24.11 23.18 2.49
C ALA A 102 25.20 23.69 3.47
N LEU A 103 25.13 23.28 4.74
CA LEU A 103 26.20 23.44 5.73
C LEU A 103 27.03 22.15 5.79
N PRO A 104 28.37 22.23 5.75
CA PRO A 104 29.21 21.04 5.80
C PRO A 104 29.06 20.30 7.14
N ASP A 105 28.89 18.97 7.06
CA ASP A 105 28.93 18.00 8.17
C ASP A 105 27.93 18.15 9.32
N SER A 106 26.62 18.16 9.03
CA SER A 106 25.65 17.64 10.00
C SER A 106 25.27 16.21 9.62
N GLY A 107 25.77 15.24 10.40
CA GLY A 107 25.57 13.80 10.23
C GLY A 107 24.14 13.46 9.81
N GLY A 108 23.96 13.27 8.50
CA GLY A 108 22.66 13.19 7.87
C GLY A 108 21.95 11.93 8.29
N MET A 109 21.04 12.04 9.25
CA MET A 109 20.05 11.02 9.51
C MET A 109 19.11 10.99 8.30
N ARG A 110 19.51 10.24 7.26
CA ARG A 110 18.67 9.90 6.11
C ARG A 110 17.48 9.15 6.67
N SER A 111 16.43 9.90 7.01
CA SER A 111 15.18 9.33 7.48
C SER A 111 14.66 8.42 6.37
N ALA A 112 14.84 7.11 6.56
CA ALA A 112 14.34 6.11 5.63
C ALA A 112 12.84 6.32 5.52
N ILE A 113 12.37 6.75 4.36
CA ILE A 113 10.94 6.90 4.12
C ILE A 113 10.35 5.49 4.30
N PRO A 114 9.35 5.31 5.19
CA PRO A 114 8.65 4.05 5.31
C PRO A 114 8.08 3.69 3.93
N LEU A 115 8.56 2.57 3.37
CA LEU A 115 8.19 2.17 2.01
C LEU A 115 6.67 2.05 1.91
N GLY A 116 6.08 2.82 1.01
CA GLY A 116 4.63 2.80 0.77
C GLY A 116 3.79 3.75 1.63
N LEU A 117 4.39 4.64 2.46
CA LEU A 117 3.63 5.57 3.31
C LEU A 117 2.61 6.42 2.57
N ALA A 118 3.05 7.12 1.53
CA ALA A 118 2.13 7.89 0.70
C ALA A 118 1.01 7.02 0.12
N PHE A 119 1.31 5.77 -0.22
CA PHE A 119 0.37 4.89 -0.87
C PHE A 119 -0.73 4.40 0.08
N TYR A 120 -0.38 3.81 1.23
CA TYR A 120 -1.39 3.35 2.18
C TYR A 120 -2.16 4.54 2.78
N THR A 121 -1.53 5.70 2.97
CA THR A 121 -2.21 6.94 3.40
C THR A 121 -3.33 7.34 2.42
N LEU A 122 -3.04 7.35 1.11
CA LEU A 122 -4.04 7.69 0.10
C LEU A 122 -5.15 6.63 -0.02
N GLN A 123 -4.81 5.35 0.17
CA GLN A 123 -5.80 4.27 0.28
C GLN A 123 -6.73 4.46 1.49
N GLN A 124 -6.17 4.76 2.66
CA GLN A 124 -6.92 5.00 3.89
C GLN A 124 -7.87 6.19 3.78
N ILE A 125 -7.43 7.27 3.13
CA ILE A 125 -8.26 8.43 2.80
C ILE A 125 -9.41 8.03 1.89
N THR A 126 -9.12 7.29 0.81
CA THR A 126 -10.15 6.83 -0.14
C THR A 126 -11.17 5.94 0.57
N PHE A 127 -10.72 5.07 1.47
CA PHE A 127 -11.60 4.25 2.29
C PHE A 127 -12.51 5.11 3.18
N LEU A 128 -11.97 6.12 3.86
CA LEU A 128 -12.76 6.97 4.75
C LEU A 128 -13.88 7.73 4.02
N ILE A 129 -13.63 8.10 2.76
CA ILE A 129 -14.59 8.81 1.90
C ILE A 129 -15.62 7.84 1.28
N ASP A 130 -15.17 6.71 0.75
CA ASP A 130 -16.01 5.81 -0.04
C ASP A 130 -16.77 4.77 0.79
N ALA A 131 -16.21 4.31 1.91
CA ALA A 131 -16.80 3.22 2.68
C ALA A 131 -18.20 3.53 3.24
N PRO A 132 -18.47 4.74 3.78
CA PRO A 132 -19.81 5.12 4.23
C PRO A 132 -20.84 5.26 3.10
N ARG A 133 -20.39 5.41 1.84
CA ARG A 133 -21.26 5.57 0.65
C ARG A 133 -21.57 4.24 -0.02
N THR A 134 -20.62 3.30 0.03
CA THR A 134 -20.68 2.04 -0.71
C THR A 134 -21.22 0.88 0.13
N GLY A 135 -21.61 1.11 1.40
CA GLY A 135 -22.05 0.06 2.32
C GLY A 135 -20.94 -0.93 2.68
N ALA A 136 -19.69 -0.52 2.47
CA ALA A 136 -18.51 -1.36 2.59
C ALA A 136 -18.09 -1.63 4.04
N GLU A 137 -18.85 -1.10 4.99
CA GLU A 137 -18.87 -1.39 6.43
C GLU A 137 -18.82 -2.90 6.74
N ARG A 138 -19.31 -3.74 5.80
CA ARG A 138 -19.32 -5.20 5.89
C ARG A 138 -17.95 -5.88 5.79
N LEU A 139 -16.90 -5.17 5.38
CA LEU A 139 -15.60 -5.80 5.11
C LEU A 139 -14.85 -6.21 6.40
N GLY A 140 -15.17 -5.62 7.55
CA GLY A 140 -14.48 -5.89 8.81
C GLY A 140 -13.00 -5.52 8.78
N LEU A 141 -12.36 -5.49 9.96
CA LEU A 141 -10.96 -5.07 10.10
C LEU A 141 -10.01 -5.91 9.24
N LEU A 142 -10.23 -7.23 9.18
CA LEU A 142 -9.33 -8.15 8.50
C LEU A 142 -9.28 -7.91 6.99
N ARG A 143 -10.42 -7.73 6.31
CA ARG A 143 -10.45 -7.51 4.85
C ARG A 143 -10.00 -6.10 4.49
N TYR A 144 -10.30 -5.14 5.34
CA TYR A 144 -9.74 -3.79 5.24
C TYR A 144 -8.21 -3.81 5.37
N ALA A 145 -7.67 -4.48 6.38
CA ALA A 145 -6.24 -4.61 6.58
C ALA A 145 -5.57 -5.34 5.41
N SER A 146 -6.20 -6.37 4.83
CA SER A 146 -5.64 -7.06 3.65
C SER A 146 -5.60 -6.16 2.42
N TRP A 147 -6.52 -5.22 2.27
CA TRP A 147 -6.50 -4.25 1.19
C TRP A 147 -5.40 -3.19 1.36
N VAL A 148 -5.34 -2.55 2.53
CA VAL A 148 -4.37 -1.47 2.80
C VAL A 148 -2.93 -1.99 2.86
N SER A 149 -2.72 -3.16 3.46
CA SER A 149 -1.38 -3.73 3.61
C SER A 149 -0.91 -4.54 2.40
N PHE A 150 -1.71 -4.67 1.33
CA PHE A 150 -1.38 -5.60 0.23
C PHE A 150 -0.01 -5.31 -0.39
N PHE A 151 0.95 -6.22 -0.20
CA PHE A 151 2.35 -6.04 -0.61
C PHE A 151 2.52 -5.88 -2.13
N GLY A 152 1.58 -6.38 -2.93
CA GLY A 152 1.59 -6.18 -4.38
C GLY A 152 1.35 -4.73 -4.81
N GLN A 153 0.79 -3.89 -3.93
CA GLN A 153 0.50 -2.49 -4.21
C GLN A 153 1.44 -1.51 -3.48
N LEU A 154 2.00 -1.88 -2.33
CA LEU A 154 2.84 -1.02 -1.49
C LEU A 154 4.05 -0.36 -2.19
N PRO A 155 4.78 -1.00 -3.14
CA PRO A 155 5.97 -0.39 -3.74
C PRO A 155 5.71 0.60 -4.88
N ALA A 156 4.62 0.46 -5.65
CA ALA A 156 4.32 1.29 -6.83
C ALA A 156 2.97 0.94 -7.51
N GLY A 157 1.99 0.39 -6.80
CA GLY A 157 0.70 0.08 -7.41
C GLY A 157 -0.05 1.36 -7.86
N PRO A 158 -0.92 1.31 -8.88
CA PRO A 158 -1.87 2.39 -9.11
C PRO A 158 -2.76 2.54 -7.87
N ILE A 159 -3.02 3.78 -7.45
CA ILE A 159 -3.93 4.06 -6.32
C ILE A 159 -5.34 3.70 -6.77
N ALA A 160 -5.74 2.48 -6.49
CA ALA A 160 -7.03 1.98 -6.89
C ALA A 160 -8.10 2.47 -5.92
N PRO A 161 -9.20 3.09 -6.41
CA PRO A 161 -10.28 3.52 -5.56
C PRO A 161 -10.84 2.37 -4.74
N TYR A 162 -11.13 2.63 -3.47
CA TYR A 162 -11.64 1.62 -2.55
C TYR A 162 -12.91 0.97 -3.10
N ALA A 163 -13.85 1.75 -3.66
CA ALA A 163 -15.09 1.25 -4.24
C ALA A 163 -14.89 0.15 -5.31
N ARG A 164 -13.79 0.20 -6.09
CA ARG A 164 -13.48 -0.81 -7.13
C ARG A 164 -12.80 -2.05 -6.56
N MET A 165 -12.01 -1.89 -5.51
CA MET A 165 -11.25 -2.99 -4.90
C MET A 165 -12.06 -3.74 -3.85
N ALA A 166 -12.90 -3.04 -3.09
CA ALA A 166 -13.72 -3.59 -2.01
C ALA A 166 -14.46 -4.89 -2.38
N PRO A 167 -15.14 -5.03 -3.55
CA PRO A 167 -15.80 -6.27 -3.92
C PRO A 167 -14.84 -7.46 -4.13
N GLN A 168 -13.61 -7.19 -4.59
CA GLN A 168 -12.59 -8.21 -4.81
C GLN A 168 -12.05 -8.71 -3.46
N PHE A 169 -11.77 -7.79 -2.53
CA PHE A 169 -11.32 -8.11 -1.18
C PHE A 169 -12.43 -8.75 -0.31
N ALA A 170 -13.71 -8.42 -0.58
CA ALA A 170 -14.88 -9.06 0.01
C ALA A 170 -15.00 -10.55 -0.34
N ARG A 171 -14.52 -10.92 -1.54
CA ARG A 171 -14.59 -12.30 -2.06
C ARG A 171 -13.34 -13.12 -1.78
N LEU A 172 -12.35 -12.58 -1.06
CA LEU A 172 -11.16 -13.34 -0.66
C LEU A 172 -11.58 -14.61 0.10
N GLY A 173 -11.04 -15.74 -0.34
CA GLY A 173 -11.33 -17.06 0.21
C GLY A 173 -12.61 -17.71 -0.29
N ALA A 174 -13.54 -16.98 -0.92
CA ALA A 174 -14.85 -17.50 -1.30
C ALA A 174 -14.77 -18.63 -2.34
N ALA A 175 -13.79 -18.55 -3.25
CA ALA A 175 -13.46 -19.60 -4.19
C ALA A 175 -11.96 -19.55 -4.54
N PRO A 176 -11.35 -20.69 -4.87
CA PRO A 176 -10.02 -20.67 -5.47
C PRO A 176 -10.06 -19.92 -6.81
N PRO A 177 -9.02 -19.14 -7.15
CA PRO A 177 -8.95 -18.43 -8.42
C PRO A 177 -8.94 -19.42 -9.58
N ALA A 178 -9.64 -19.08 -10.66
CA ALA A 178 -9.63 -19.87 -11.89
C ALA A 178 -8.21 -19.97 -12.47
N SER A 179 -7.91 -21.11 -13.09
CA SER A 179 -6.61 -21.34 -13.78
C SER A 179 -6.30 -20.26 -14.81
N ALA A 180 -7.33 -19.78 -15.53
CA ALA A 180 -7.21 -18.67 -16.47
C ALA A 180 -6.75 -17.35 -15.81
N THR A 181 -7.16 -17.08 -14.58
CA THR A 181 -6.75 -15.89 -13.82
C THR A 181 -5.28 -15.99 -13.41
N ILE A 182 -4.85 -17.18 -12.97
CA ILE A 182 -3.44 -17.44 -12.62
C ILE A 182 -2.57 -17.30 -13.88
N ALA A 183 -2.98 -17.91 -15.01
CA ALA A 183 -2.25 -17.81 -16.26
C ALA A 183 -2.10 -16.35 -16.75
N LYS A 184 -3.16 -15.54 -16.64
CA LYS A 184 -3.10 -14.10 -16.93
C LYS A 184 -2.12 -13.38 -16.01
N GLY A 185 -2.13 -13.68 -14.71
CA GLY A 185 -1.19 -13.11 -13.75
C GLY A 185 0.26 -13.43 -14.08
N VAL A 186 0.57 -14.69 -14.37
CA VAL A 186 1.91 -15.13 -14.80
C VAL A 186 2.33 -14.42 -16.09
N THR A 187 1.42 -14.32 -17.08
CA THR A 187 1.71 -13.62 -18.34
C THR A 187 2.04 -12.15 -18.11
N LEU A 188 1.30 -11.45 -17.24
CA LEU A 188 1.57 -10.05 -16.91
C LEU A 188 2.90 -9.87 -16.18
N ILE A 189 3.27 -10.79 -15.28
CA ILE A 189 4.57 -10.78 -14.61
C ILE A 189 5.70 -10.94 -15.61
N LEU A 190 5.61 -11.94 -16.50
CA LEU A 190 6.61 -12.18 -17.54
C LEU A 190 6.74 -10.98 -18.48
N ALA A 191 5.63 -10.42 -18.95
CA ALA A 191 5.63 -9.21 -19.78
C ALA A 191 6.25 -8.01 -19.04
N GLY A 192 6.00 -7.86 -17.75
CA GLY A 192 6.61 -6.82 -16.90
C GLY A 192 8.12 -6.99 -16.76
N ILE A 193 8.60 -8.23 -16.59
CA ILE A 193 10.04 -8.54 -16.52
C ILE A 193 10.72 -8.16 -17.83
N VAL A 194 10.15 -8.54 -18.98
CA VAL A 194 10.71 -8.19 -20.30
C VAL A 194 10.76 -6.67 -20.47
N LYS A 195 9.65 -5.96 -20.19
CA LYS A 195 9.62 -4.49 -20.29
C LYS A 195 10.64 -3.82 -19.38
N LYS A 196 10.84 -4.32 -18.16
CA LYS A 196 11.81 -3.74 -17.24
C LYS A 196 13.25 -3.97 -17.72
N THR A 197 13.59 -5.23 -17.98
CA THR A 197 14.98 -5.63 -18.26
C THR A 197 15.46 -5.28 -19.67
N TRP A 198 14.57 -5.30 -20.67
CA TRP A 198 14.96 -5.07 -22.07
C TRP A 198 14.75 -3.63 -22.53
N LEU A 199 13.79 -2.90 -21.95
CA LEU A 199 13.46 -1.53 -22.37
C LEU A 199 13.86 -0.53 -21.29
N ALA A 200 13.30 -0.66 -20.09
CA ALA A 200 13.46 0.37 -19.06
C ALA A 200 14.91 0.49 -18.56
N ASP A 201 15.56 -0.61 -18.20
CA ASP A 201 16.90 -0.59 -17.61
C ASP A 201 17.96 -0.06 -18.61
N PRO A 202 17.98 -0.49 -19.90
CA PRO A 202 18.90 0.09 -20.89
C PRO A 202 18.61 1.57 -21.18
N LEU A 203 17.33 1.96 -21.32
CA LEU A 203 16.97 3.37 -21.53
C LEU A 203 17.37 4.24 -20.34
N ALA A 204 17.21 3.76 -19.11
CA ALA A 204 17.65 4.47 -17.90
C ALA A 204 19.16 4.72 -17.95
N SER A 205 19.98 3.70 -18.27
CA SER A 205 21.43 3.87 -18.37
C SER A 205 21.86 4.89 -19.43
N MET A 206 21.14 4.97 -20.55
CA MET A 206 21.40 5.93 -21.61
C MET A 206 21.01 7.36 -21.21
N VAL A 207 19.86 7.50 -20.54
CA VAL A 207 19.37 8.79 -20.03
C VAL A 207 20.29 9.32 -18.93
N ASP A 208 20.71 8.47 -18.01
CA ASP A 208 21.64 8.83 -16.93
C ASP A 208 22.97 9.35 -17.50
N ALA A 209 23.49 8.73 -18.56
CA ALA A 209 24.71 9.17 -19.24
C ALA A 209 24.56 10.56 -19.89
N ILE A 210 23.40 10.85 -20.51
CA ILE A 210 23.11 12.15 -21.12
C ILE A 210 23.02 13.25 -20.05
N PHE A 211 22.29 13.01 -18.97
CA PHE A 211 22.16 13.98 -17.89
C PHE A 211 23.47 14.20 -17.12
N ALA A 212 24.29 13.16 -16.96
CA ALA A 212 25.64 13.30 -16.39
C ALA A 212 26.56 14.15 -17.28
N GLY A 213 26.49 13.99 -18.60
CA GLY A 213 27.24 14.82 -19.55
C GLY A 213 26.78 16.29 -19.58
N ALA A 214 25.48 16.53 -19.40
CA ALA A 214 24.91 17.89 -19.38
C ALA A 214 25.21 18.67 -18.09
N ALA A 215 25.54 18.00 -16.98
CA ALA A 215 25.89 18.64 -15.71
C ALA A 215 27.39 19.04 -15.60
N GLY A 216 28.22 18.62 -16.56
CA GLY A 216 29.67 18.86 -16.58
C GLY A 216 30.15 19.97 -17.53
N GLY A 217 29.24 20.67 -18.20
CA GLY A 217 29.53 21.85 -19.05
C GLY A 217 28.74 23.06 -18.60
#